data_AF-A0A7K4CJ27-F1
#
_entry.id   AF-A0A7K4CJ27-F1
#
_cell.length_a   1.000
_cell.length_b   1.000
_cell.length_c   1.000
_cell.angle_alpha   90.00
_cell.angle_beta   90.00
_cell.angle_gamma   90.00
#
_symmetry.space_group_name_H-M   'P 1'
#
loop_
_entity.id
_entity.type
_entity.pdbx_description
1 polymer ?
#
loop_
_entity_poly.entity_id
_entity_poly.type
_entity_poly.pdbx_seq_one_letter_code
_entity_poly.pdbx_strand_id
1 'polypeptide(L)'
;MKTRLDEEKVRILFASCSKEFDVLLGIFELVIPDWDRVQYVLEGKPSIGEEGWHAIYELFQRFNEEHPGESVFPGGLWLSMGFSIDKNLQGWEVDTSAMKYLYKSASSDISGDCVNG
;
A
#
# COMPACT_ATOMS: atom_id res chain seq x y z
N MET A 1 6.08 2.31 12.13
CA MET A 1 7.35 2.82 11.59
C MET A 1 6.98 4.02 10.77
N LYS A 2 7.65 5.14 10.97
CA LYS A 2 7.35 6.37 10.24
C LYS A 2 8.24 6.49 9.02
N THR A 3 7.65 6.84 7.88
CA THR A 3 8.36 7.12 6.63
C THR A 3 7.69 8.29 5.92
N ARG A 4 8.38 8.91 4.97
CA ARG A 4 7.78 9.93 4.10
C ARG A 4 7.40 9.28 2.78
N LEU A 5 6.11 9.32 2.44
CA LEU A 5 5.63 8.90 1.14
C LEU A 5 6.02 9.94 0.09
N ASP A 6 6.63 9.47 -0.99
CA ASP A 6 7.07 10.31 -2.10
C ASP A 6 5.92 10.55 -3.07
N GLU A 7 5.44 11.80 -3.11
CA GLU A 7 4.34 12.22 -3.98
C GLU A 7 4.60 11.90 -5.45
N GLU A 8 5.83 12.06 -5.93
CA GLU A 8 6.14 11.82 -7.35
C GLU A 8 6.01 10.34 -7.69
N LYS A 9 6.46 9.46 -6.79
CA LYS A 9 6.27 8.02 -6.97
C LYS A 9 4.79 7.63 -6.99
N VAL A 10 3.97 8.27 -6.16
CA VAL A 10 2.52 8.06 -6.19
C VAL A 10 1.95 8.48 -7.54
N ARG A 11 2.32 9.67 -8.05
CA ARG A 11 1.87 10.14 -9.38
C ARG A 11 2.28 9.19 -10.50
N ILE A 12 3.49 8.63 -10.44
CA ILE A 12 3.96 7.62 -11.39
C ILE A 12 3.10 6.35 -11.35
N LEU A 13 2.64 5.89 -10.18
CA LEU A 13 1.72 4.75 -10.08
C LEU A 13 0.42 5.03 -10.83
N PHE A 14 -0.20 6.19 -10.62
CA PHE A 14 -1.42 6.58 -11.34
C PHE A 14 -1.23 6.67 -12.86
N ALA A 15 -0.04 7.07 -13.33
CA ALA A 15 0.26 7.16 -14.76
C ALA A 15 0.58 5.81 -15.42
N SER A 16 0.98 4.79 -14.63
CA SER A 16 1.47 3.52 -15.15
C SER A 16 0.51 2.35 -14.94
N CYS A 17 -0.39 2.43 -13.96
CA CYS A 17 -1.39 1.41 -13.69
C CYS A 17 -2.65 1.62 -14.53
N SER A 18 -3.29 0.52 -14.95
CA SER A 18 -4.58 0.55 -15.66
C SER A 18 -5.77 0.20 -14.77
N LYS A 19 -5.53 -0.18 -13.51
CA LYS A 19 -6.55 -0.55 -12.52
C LYS A 19 -6.33 0.21 -11.22
N GLU A 20 -7.41 0.68 -10.61
CA GLU A 20 -7.30 1.43 -9.35
C GLU A 20 -6.74 0.58 -8.20
N PHE A 21 -7.01 -0.72 -8.23
CA PHE A 21 -6.49 -1.66 -7.24
C PHE A 21 -4.96 -1.82 -7.31
N ASP A 22 -4.39 -1.80 -8.51
CA ASP A 22 -2.94 -1.89 -8.70
C ASP A 22 -2.25 -0.63 -8.15
N VAL A 23 -2.87 0.55 -8.33
CA VAL A 23 -2.38 1.80 -7.73
C VAL A 23 -2.37 1.68 -6.20
N LEU A 24 -3.46 1.18 -5.61
CA LEU A 24 -3.55 1.00 -4.16
C LEU A 24 -2.43 0.07 -3.66
N LEU A 25 -2.22 -1.09 -4.30
CA LEU A 25 -1.15 -2.01 -3.92
C LEU A 25 0.24 -1.36 -4.04
N GLY A 26 0.50 -0.60 -5.10
CA GLY A 26 1.75 0.12 -5.28
C GLY A 26 2.00 1.16 -4.17
N ILE A 27 0.96 1.86 -3.71
CA ILE A 27 1.08 2.81 -2.59
C ILE A 27 1.44 2.06 -1.29
N PHE A 28 0.87 0.87 -1.05
CA PHE A 28 1.23 0.04 0.10
C PHE A 28 2.69 -0.44 0.01
N GLU A 29 3.14 -0.88 -1.16
CA GLU A 29 4.52 -1.30 -1.41
C GLU A 29 5.54 -0.19 -1.13
N LEU A 30 5.19 1.07 -1.40
CA LEU A 30 6.07 2.22 -1.14
C LEU A 30 6.32 2.49 0.36
N VAL A 31 5.44 2.03 1.26
CA VAL A 31 5.50 2.39 2.69
C VAL A 31 5.68 1.21 3.64
N ILE A 32 5.35 0.00 3.18
CA ILE A 32 5.48 -1.22 3.98
C ILE A 32 6.85 -1.85 3.72
N PRO A 33 7.69 -2.00 4.75
CA PRO A 33 9.00 -2.62 4.60
C PRO A 33 8.84 -4.11 4.27
N ASP A 34 9.77 -4.65 3.49
CA ASP A 34 9.79 -6.07 3.10
C ASP A 34 8.46 -6.56 2.50
N TRP A 35 7.77 -5.71 1.73
CA TRP A 35 6.46 -6.00 1.13
C TRP A 35 6.46 -7.31 0.32
N ASP A 36 7.56 -7.60 -0.38
CA ASP A 36 7.78 -8.83 -1.15
C ASP A 36 7.73 -10.12 -0.29
N ARG A 37 8.07 -10.00 1.00
CA ARG A 37 8.05 -11.08 1.98
C ARG A 37 6.72 -11.19 2.70
N VAL A 38 5.85 -10.18 2.64
CA VAL A 38 4.52 -10.22 3.26
C VAL A 38 3.65 -11.25 2.53
N GLN A 39 3.02 -12.12 3.30
CA GLN A 39 2.03 -13.09 2.82
C GLN A 39 0.60 -12.61 3.11
N TYR A 40 0.37 -12.06 4.31
CA TYR A 40 -0.92 -11.48 4.71
C TYR A 40 -0.71 -10.27 5.63
N VAL A 41 -1.57 -9.25 5.47
CA VAL A 41 -1.77 -8.21 6.47
C VAL A 41 -2.84 -8.72 7.44
N LEU A 42 -2.48 -8.93 8.71
CA LEU A 42 -3.36 -9.53 9.70
C LEU A 42 -4.27 -8.47 10.35
N GLU A 43 -3.68 -7.34 10.72
CA GLU A 43 -4.35 -6.26 11.45
C GLU A 43 -3.71 -4.91 11.15
N GLY A 44 -4.46 -3.85 11.46
CA GLY A 44 -4.01 -2.46 11.36
C GLY A 44 -4.29 -1.84 10.00
N LYS A 45 -4.11 -0.52 9.94
CA LYS A 45 -4.25 0.32 8.76
C LYS A 45 -3.17 1.39 8.82
N PRO A 46 -2.41 1.67 7.75
CA PRO A 46 -1.48 2.78 7.74
C PRO A 46 -2.20 4.09 8.02
N SER A 47 -1.53 5.00 8.72
CA SER A 47 -1.98 6.38 8.89
C SER A 47 -1.09 7.31 8.08
N ILE A 48 -1.65 8.38 7.52
CA ILE A 48 -0.92 9.42 6.78
C ILE A 48 -1.38 10.81 7.22
N GLY A 49 -0.51 11.81 7.08
CA GLY A 49 -0.87 13.20 7.24
C GLY A 49 -2.00 13.66 6.30
N GLU A 50 -2.72 14.69 6.73
CA GLU A 50 -3.95 15.17 6.06
C GLU A 50 -3.70 15.62 4.61
N GLU A 51 -2.60 16.33 4.35
CA GLU A 51 -2.22 16.79 3.01
C GLU A 51 -2.03 15.62 2.04
N GLY A 52 -1.22 14.62 2.42
CA GLY A 52 -0.96 13.46 1.57
C GLY A 52 -2.22 12.63 1.35
N TRP A 53 -3.06 12.50 2.38
CA TRP A 53 -4.33 11.80 2.25
C TRP A 53 -5.25 12.44 1.21
N HIS A 54 -5.42 13.76 1.27
CA HIS A 54 -6.28 14.50 0.34
C HIS A 54 -5.72 14.49 -1.08
N ALA A 55 -4.40 14.66 -1.23
CA ALA A 55 -3.76 14.60 -2.54
C ALA A 55 -3.94 13.23 -3.22
N ILE A 56 -3.79 12.13 -2.48
CA ILE A 56 -4.04 10.78 -3.02
C ILE A 56 -5.52 10.59 -3.37
N TYR A 57 -6.43 11.08 -2.52
CA TYR A 57 -7.87 11.00 -2.79
C TYR A 57 -8.23 11.71 -4.10
N GLU A 58 -7.73 12.92 -4.33
CA GLU A 58 -7.95 13.66 -5.59
C GLU A 58 -7.39 12.91 -6.80
N LEU A 59 -6.25 12.23 -6.67
CA LEU A 59 -5.69 11.41 -7.73
C LEU A 59 -6.58 10.20 -8.07
N PHE A 60 -7.12 9.51 -7.06
CA PHE A 60 -8.09 8.42 -7.30
C PHE A 60 -9.37 8.93 -7.96
N GLN A 61 -9.88 10.11 -7.57
CA GLN A 61 -11.04 10.70 -8.22
C GLN A 61 -10.79 10.92 -9.72
N ARG A 62 -9.67 11.57 -10.07
CA ARG A 62 -9.29 11.80 -11.48
C ARG A 62 -9.07 10.49 -12.24
N PHE A 63 -8.40 9.51 -11.61
CA PHE A 63 -8.19 8.21 -12.21
C PHE A 63 -9.52 7.52 -12.55
N ASN A 64 -10.51 7.57 -11.66
CA ASN A 64 -11.83 6.98 -11.91
C ASN A 64 -12.64 7.74 -12.98
N GLU A 65 -12.45 9.05 -13.12
CA GLU A 65 -13.05 9.83 -14.21
C GLU A 65 -12.48 9.43 -15.58
N GLU A 66 -11.16 9.18 -15.64
CA GLU A 66 -10.46 8.73 -16.85
C GLU A 66 -10.71 7.25 -17.18
N HIS A 67 -11.12 6.45 -16.18
CA HIS A 67 -11.39 5.01 -16.30
C HIS A 67 -12.81 4.65 -15.84
N PRO A 68 -13.86 5.00 -16.63
CA PRO A 68 -15.24 4.71 -16.25
C PRO A 68 -15.47 3.22 -16.00
N GLY A 69 -16.10 2.89 -14.87
CA GLY A 69 -16.45 1.52 -14.49
C GLY A 69 -15.46 0.83 -13.54
N GLU A 70 -14.29 1.42 -13.27
CA GLU A 70 -13.37 0.91 -12.23
C GLU A 70 -13.97 1.06 -10.82
N SER A 71 -14.69 2.14 -10.55
CA SER A 71 -15.39 2.35 -9.28
C SER A 71 -16.80 2.90 -9.50
N VAL A 72 -17.71 2.50 -8.62
CA VAL A 72 -19.09 3.02 -8.55
C VAL A 72 -19.10 4.46 -8.01
N PHE A 73 -18.08 4.83 -7.22
CA PHE A 73 -17.92 6.15 -6.62
C PHE A 73 -16.48 6.64 -6.80
N PRO A 74 -16.23 7.80 -7.45
CA PRO A 74 -14.88 8.31 -7.65
C PRO A 74 -14.13 8.47 -6.32
N GLY A 75 -12.95 7.86 -6.20
CA GLY A 75 -12.17 7.82 -4.97
C GLY A 75 -12.63 6.79 -3.92
N GLY A 76 -13.66 5.99 -4.22
CA GLY A 76 -14.28 5.04 -3.29
C GLY A 76 -13.32 3.98 -2.76
N LEU A 77 -12.39 3.52 -3.60
CA LEU A 77 -11.36 2.57 -3.17
C LEU A 77 -10.45 3.16 -2.09
N TRP A 78 -10.01 4.41 -2.25
CA TRP A 78 -9.16 5.08 -1.25
C TRP A 78 -9.91 5.30 0.07
N LEU A 79 -11.18 5.71 0.02
CA LEU A 79 -11.99 5.90 1.23
C LEU A 79 -12.19 4.62 2.02
N SER A 80 -12.37 3.49 1.32
CA SER A 80 -12.62 2.20 1.94
C SER A 80 -11.34 1.52 2.41
N MET A 81 -10.36 1.38 1.51
CA MET A 81 -9.19 0.51 1.66
C MET A 81 -7.86 1.26 1.74
N GLY A 82 -7.86 2.58 1.57
CA GLY A 82 -6.66 3.43 1.61
C GLY A 82 -6.08 3.61 3.00
N PHE A 83 -5.43 4.74 3.28
CA PHE A 83 -4.87 5.04 4.61
C PHE A 83 -5.87 5.79 5.49
N SER A 84 -5.64 5.80 6.79
CA SER A 84 -6.34 6.66 7.74
C SER A 84 -5.69 8.04 7.81
N ILE A 85 -6.46 9.09 8.05
CA ILE A 85 -5.92 10.42 8.35
C ILE A 85 -5.44 10.46 9.80
N ASP A 86 -4.21 10.92 10.03
CA ASP A 86 -3.70 11.28 11.35
C ASP A 86 -3.17 12.72 11.34
N LYS A 87 -3.84 13.58 12.12
CA LYS A 87 -3.54 15.01 12.22
C LYS A 87 -2.21 15.32 12.93
N ASN A 88 -1.60 14.34 13.57
CA ASN A 88 -0.30 14.48 14.21
C ASN A 88 0.86 14.16 13.24
N LEU A 89 0.56 13.58 12.08
CA LEU A 89 1.54 13.33 11.02
C LEU A 89 1.63 14.54 10.09
N GLN A 90 2.85 14.91 9.71
CA GLN A 90 3.09 16.08 8.87
C GLN A 90 3.00 15.73 7.38
N GLY A 91 2.11 16.41 6.66
CA GLY A 91 2.06 16.36 5.20
C GLY A 91 1.87 14.95 4.64
N TRP A 92 2.95 14.40 4.06
CA TRP A 92 3.04 13.06 3.48
C TRP A 92 3.75 12.03 4.38
N GLU A 93 3.91 12.32 5.67
CA GLU A 93 4.39 11.33 6.65
C GLU A 93 3.36 10.21 6.82
N VAL A 94 3.83 8.96 6.76
CA VAL A 94 3.04 7.74 6.92
C VAL A 94 3.57 6.97 8.13
N ASP A 95 2.67 6.48 8.98
CA ASP A 95 2.99 5.54 10.05
C ASP A 95 2.33 4.17 9.82
N THR A 96 3.18 3.14 9.75
CA THR A 96 2.79 1.72 9.64
C THR A 96 2.96 0.96 10.95
N SER A 97 3.19 1.64 12.09
CA SER A 97 3.49 1.03 13.40
C SER A 97 2.39 0.11 13.92
N ALA A 98 1.13 0.42 13.58
CA ALA A 98 -0.03 -0.35 14.00
C ALA A 98 -0.25 -1.63 13.18
N MET A 99 0.51 -1.84 12.10
CA MET A 99 0.30 -2.97 11.20
C MET A 99 0.97 -4.25 11.70
N LYS A 100 0.28 -5.37 11.50
CA LYS A 100 0.80 -6.72 11.77
C LYS A 100 0.79 -7.55 10.50
N TYR A 101 1.89 -8.24 10.23
CA TYR A 101 2.09 -9.01 9.01
C TYR A 101 2.38 -10.47 9.34
N LEU A 102 1.89 -11.37 8.49
CA LEU A 102 2.42 -12.72 8.35
C LEU A 102 3.39 -12.71 7.17
N TYR A 103 4.63 -13.14 7.41
CA TYR A 103 5.64 -13.27 6.37
C TYR A 103 5.66 -14.67 5.78
N LYS A 104 6.05 -14.78 4.50
CA LYS A 104 6.29 -16.07 3.85
C LYS A 104 7.35 -16.83 4.65
N SER A 105 7.07 -18.10 4.95
CA SER A 105 8.06 -19.00 5.54
C SER A 105 9.22 -19.14 4.54
N ALA A 106 10.46 -18.98 5.01
CA ALA A 106 11.61 -19.39 4.22
C ALA A 106 11.48 -20.91 4.02
N SER A 107 11.26 -21.35 2.79
CA SER A 107 11.28 -22.76 2.46
C SER A 107 12.62 -23.31 2.93
N SER A 108 12.60 -24.15 3.96
CA SER A 108 13.75 -24.98 4.31
C SER A 108 13.96 -25.92 3.14
N ASP A 109 14.93 -25.60 2.29
CA ASP A 109 15.58 -26.55 1.41
C ASP A 109 16.19 -27.63 2.30
N ILE A 110 15.40 -28.67 2.58
CA ILE A 110 15.92 -29.93 3.10
C ILE A 110 16.61 -30.59 1.92
N SER A 111 17.88 -30.23 1.70
CA SER A 111 18.83 -31.09 1.00
C SER A 111 18.93 -32.38 1.80
N GLY A 112 18.14 -33.38 1.42
CA GLY A 112 18.22 -34.73 1.96
C GLY A 112 19.50 -35.41 1.48
N ASP A 113 20.62 -35.10 2.12
CA ASP A 113 21.77 -35.99 2.14
C ASP A 113 21.41 -37.21 2.99
N CYS A 114 20.77 -38.21 2.37
CA CYS A 114 20.70 -39.55 2.93
C CYS A 114 22.02 -40.27 2.61
N VAL A 115 23.01 -40.05 3.48
CA VAL A 115 24.23 -40.85 3.57
C VAL A 115 24.00 -42.03 4.52
N ASN A 116 24.22 -43.23 3.98
CA ASN A 116 24.54 -44.53 4.60
C ASN A 116 23.46 -45.32 5.37
N GLY A 117 23.22 -46.53 4.83
CA GLY A 117 22.66 -47.71 5.48
C GLY A 117 22.90 -48.94 4.61
#